data_AF-A0AAD4TZF7-F1
#
_entry.id   AF-A0AAD4TZF7-F1
#
_cell.length_a   1.000
_cell.length_b   1.000
_cell.length_c   1.000
_cell.angle_alpha   90.00
_cell.angle_beta   90.00
_cell.angle_gamma   90.00
#
_symmetry.space_group_name_H-M   'P 1'
#
loop_
_entity.id
_entity.type
_entity.pdbx_description
1 polymer ?
#
loop_
_entity_poly.entity_id
_entity_poly.type
_entity_poly.pdbx_seq_one_letter_code
_entity_poly.pdbx_strand_id
1 'polypeptide(L)'
;MAKAPCSSRPPALPAAKQCPALTVTWPAVEVSLNGTLTLSCTACSRFPHYSILYWLGNGSFIEHLPGQLWEGSTRREYRGKWTQLWRPLVLEELSPTLRNTNFSCVFTDPGQTVQRHLVLAQLWVRNPREGLRDI
;
A
#
# COMPACT_ATOMS: atom_id res chain seq x y z
N MET A 1 12.40 -56.37 -1.47
CA MET A 1 12.61 -54.97 -1.06
C MET A 1 12.22 -54.07 -2.23
N ALA A 2 11.01 -53.49 -2.21
CA ALA A 2 10.52 -52.63 -3.30
C ALA A 2 10.97 -51.19 -3.07
N LYS A 3 11.68 -50.60 -4.04
CA LYS A 3 12.17 -49.22 -4.01
C LYS A 3 11.00 -48.30 -4.33
N ALA A 4 10.60 -47.46 -3.37
CA ALA A 4 9.52 -46.49 -3.57
C ALA A 4 9.89 -45.52 -4.71
N PRO A 5 8.96 -45.19 -5.63
CA PRO A 5 9.21 -44.19 -6.66
C PRO A 5 9.30 -42.81 -6.02
N CYS A 6 10.43 -42.12 -6.20
CA CYS A 6 10.56 -40.73 -5.81
C CYS A 6 9.58 -39.87 -6.62
N SER A 7 8.54 -39.34 -5.96
CA SER A 7 7.68 -38.31 -6.52
C SER A 7 8.42 -36.97 -6.46
N SER A 8 9.19 -36.64 -7.50
CA SER A 8 9.78 -35.32 -7.66
C SER A 8 8.78 -34.38 -8.32
N ARG A 9 7.78 -33.90 -7.55
CA ARG A 9 6.98 -32.75 -7.97
C ARG A 9 7.87 -31.50 -7.82
N PRO A 10 8.16 -30.75 -8.90
CA PRO A 10 8.92 -29.51 -8.77
C PRO A 10 8.14 -28.54 -7.88
N PRO A 11 8.84 -27.76 -7.02
CA PRO A 11 8.21 -26.71 -6.24
C PRO A 11 7.39 -25.80 -7.16
N ALA A 12 6.15 -25.51 -6.77
CA ALA A 12 5.33 -24.57 -7.51
C ALA A 12 6.08 -23.22 -7.58
N LEU A 13 6.35 -22.74 -8.80
CA LEU A 13 6.95 -21.43 -8.99
C LEU A 13 6.02 -20.38 -8.35
N PRO A 14 6.55 -19.36 -7.66
CA PRO A 14 5.71 -18.27 -7.14
C PRO A 14 4.89 -17.67 -8.28
N ALA A 15 3.59 -17.50 -8.06
CA ALA A 15 2.72 -16.85 -9.03
C ALA A 15 3.33 -15.49 -9.41
N ALA A 16 3.47 -15.23 -10.71
CA ALA A 16 4.03 -13.97 -11.18
C ALA A 16 3.21 -12.80 -10.62
N LYS A 17 3.87 -11.85 -9.95
CA LYS A 17 3.20 -10.68 -9.38
C LYS A 17 2.49 -9.90 -10.50
N GLN A 18 1.17 -9.77 -10.39
CA GLN A 18 0.36 -9.03 -11.36
C GLN A 18 0.40 -7.53 -11.02
N CYS A 19 1.06 -6.73 -11.85
CA CYS A 19 1.05 -5.29 -11.70
C CYS A 19 -0.35 -4.72 -12.07
N PRO A 20 -0.87 -3.77 -11.28
CA PRO A 20 -0.09 -2.86 -10.45
C PRO A 20 0.09 -3.29 -8.99
N ALA A 21 -0.59 -4.35 -8.54
CA ALA A 21 -0.55 -4.84 -7.15
C ALA A 21 -0.59 -3.69 -6.12
N LEU A 22 -1.50 -2.73 -6.33
CA LEU A 22 -1.63 -1.52 -5.53
C LEU A 22 -2.11 -1.87 -4.12
N THR A 23 -1.27 -1.62 -3.13
CA THR A 23 -1.54 -1.92 -1.73
C THR A 23 -1.22 -0.71 -0.88
N VAL A 24 -2.04 -0.48 0.13
CA VAL A 24 -1.81 0.52 1.17
C VAL A 24 -1.72 -0.17 2.53
N THR A 25 -0.74 0.21 3.33
CA THR A 25 -0.57 -0.26 4.71
C THR A 25 -0.62 0.91 5.68
N TRP A 26 -1.03 0.60 6.90
CA TRP A 26 -1.21 1.54 8.01
C TRP A 26 -0.73 0.89 9.33
N PRO A 27 -0.52 1.68 10.40
CA PRO A 27 -0.17 1.12 11.71
C PRO A 27 -1.25 0.16 12.24
N ALA A 28 -0.81 -1.00 12.73
CA ALA A 28 -1.72 -2.02 13.25
C ALA A 28 -2.47 -1.54 14.51
N VAL A 29 -1.82 -0.70 15.32
CA VAL A 29 -2.41 -0.12 16.53
C VAL A 29 -3.04 1.22 16.21
N GLU A 30 -4.18 1.50 16.83
CA GLU A 30 -4.82 2.81 16.74
C GLU A 30 -3.94 3.90 17.31
N VAL A 31 -3.78 4.98 16.54
CA VAL A 31 -3.03 6.16 16.94
C VAL A 31 -4.01 7.15 17.54
N SER A 32 -3.69 7.69 18.73
CA SER A 32 -4.50 8.72 19.36
C SER A 32 -4.53 9.99 18.51
N LEU A 33 -5.52 10.85 18.74
CA LEU A 33 -5.48 12.20 18.22
C LEU A 33 -4.17 12.89 18.63
N ASN A 34 -3.69 13.78 17.75
CA ASN A 34 -2.43 14.49 17.84
C ASN A 34 -1.17 13.59 17.76
N GLY A 35 -1.36 12.28 17.58
CA GLY A 35 -0.25 11.37 17.31
C GLY A 35 0.20 11.43 15.86
N THR A 36 1.46 11.07 15.63
CA THR A 36 2.03 10.91 14.29
C THR A 36 1.73 9.52 13.76
N LEU A 37 1.37 9.43 12.48
CA LEU A 37 1.25 8.14 11.78
C LEU A 37 1.76 8.23 10.35
N THR A 38 2.19 7.09 9.82
CA THR A 38 2.62 6.99 8.42
C THR A 38 1.81 5.91 7.73
N LEU A 39 1.19 6.28 6.62
CA LEU A 39 0.61 5.36 5.65
C LEU A 39 1.65 5.06 4.58
N SER A 40 1.70 3.82 4.11
CA SER A 40 2.62 3.43 3.03
C SER A 40 1.85 2.88 1.86
N CYS A 41 2.04 3.47 0.69
CA CYS A 41 1.48 2.93 -0.54
C CYS A 41 2.56 2.27 -1.38
N THR A 42 2.21 1.13 -1.96
CA THR A 42 3.11 0.36 -2.82
C THR A 42 2.39 -0.07 -4.09
N ALA A 43 3.10 -0.05 -5.21
CA ALA A 43 2.61 -0.53 -6.50
C ALA A 43 3.78 -1.09 -7.33
N CYS A 44 3.50 -1.85 -8.37
CA CYS A 44 4.49 -2.19 -9.39
C CYS A 44 4.06 -1.74 -10.77
N SER A 45 5.02 -1.45 -11.65
CA SER A 45 4.77 -1.13 -13.05
C SER A 45 5.67 -1.96 -13.95
N ARG A 46 5.16 -2.34 -15.11
CA ARG A 46 5.98 -2.86 -16.22
C ARG A 46 6.70 -1.73 -16.99
N PHE A 47 6.37 -0.47 -16.70
CA PHE A 47 6.96 0.72 -17.30
C PHE A 47 7.92 1.39 -16.29
N PRO A 48 9.22 1.05 -16.30
CA PRO A 48 10.15 1.43 -15.24
C PRO A 48 10.33 2.95 -15.07
N HIS A 49 10.18 3.71 -16.15
CA HIS A 49 10.40 5.15 -16.17
C HIS A 49 9.12 5.97 -16.34
N TYR A 50 8.00 5.31 -16.68
CA TYR A 50 6.74 5.97 -16.98
C TYR A 50 5.69 5.50 -15.99
N SER A 51 5.88 5.83 -14.71
CA SER A 51 4.89 5.56 -13.68
C SER A 51 4.97 6.57 -12.55
N ILE A 52 3.80 6.90 -12.00
CA ILE A 52 3.62 7.80 -10.87
C ILE A 52 2.79 7.13 -9.78
N LEU A 53 3.17 7.41 -8.54
CA LEU A 53 2.46 7.01 -7.33
C LEU A 53 2.26 8.28 -6.51
N TYR A 54 1.05 8.60 -6.11
CA TYR A 54 0.72 9.80 -5.33
C TYR A 54 -0.50 9.58 -4.45
N TRP A 55 -0.73 10.51 -3.54
CA TRP A 55 -1.84 10.49 -2.61
C TRP A 55 -2.83 11.61 -2.90
N LEU A 56 -4.10 11.34 -2.58
CA LEU A 56 -5.17 12.32 -2.53
C LEU A 56 -5.87 12.21 -1.18
N GLY A 57 -6.48 13.30 -0.73
CA GLY A 57 -7.42 13.32 0.38
C GLY A 57 -8.71 13.99 -0.05
N ASN A 58 -9.84 13.31 0.08
CA ASN A 58 -11.14 13.76 -0.43
C ASN A 58 -11.10 14.22 -1.90
N GLY A 59 -10.26 13.57 -2.72
CA GLY A 59 -10.08 13.90 -4.14
C GLY A 59 -9.16 15.09 -4.44
N SER A 60 -8.59 15.74 -3.43
CA SER A 60 -7.61 16.83 -3.59
C SER A 60 -6.19 16.36 -3.32
N PHE A 61 -5.20 17.01 -3.93
CA PHE A 61 -3.78 16.80 -3.60
C PHE A 61 -3.48 17.15 -2.14
N ILE A 62 -2.51 16.44 -1.56
CA ILE A 62 -2.20 16.48 -0.12
C ILE A 62 -1.80 17.89 0.34
N GLU A 63 -1.06 18.64 -0.47
CA GLU A 63 -0.64 20.01 -0.20
C GLU A 63 -1.81 21.01 -0.07
N HIS A 64 -3.01 20.64 -0.53
CA HIS A 64 -4.21 21.46 -0.41
C HIS A 64 -5.08 21.06 0.79
N LEU A 65 -4.74 20.00 1.51
CA LEU A 65 -5.50 19.58 2.69
C LEU A 65 -5.10 20.42 3.92
N PRO A 66 -6.06 20.76 4.80
CA PRO A 66 -5.73 21.35 6.08
C PRO A 66 -5.08 20.32 7.02
N GLY A 67 -4.13 20.76 7.82
CA GLY A 67 -3.46 19.95 8.87
C GLY A 67 -1.97 19.75 8.61
N GLN A 68 -1.32 19.00 9.50
CA GLN A 68 0.10 18.69 9.41
C GLN A 68 0.30 17.32 8.75
N LEU A 69 0.36 17.31 7.42
CA LEU A 69 0.57 16.10 6.62
C LEU A 69 1.34 16.40 5.34
N TRP A 70 2.07 15.41 4.83
CA TRP A 70 2.82 15.53 3.58
C TRP A 70 3.10 14.18 2.92
N GLU A 71 3.26 14.20 1.60
CA GLU A 71 3.71 13.05 0.83
C GLU A 71 5.23 12.98 0.79
N GLY A 72 5.80 11.84 1.20
CA GLY A 72 7.22 11.64 1.01
C GLY A 72 7.62 11.31 -0.42
N SER A 73 8.93 11.32 -0.64
CA SER A 73 9.52 11.00 -1.94
C SER A 73 9.16 9.58 -2.39
N THR A 74 8.87 9.44 -3.68
CA THR A 74 8.63 8.11 -4.27
C THR A 74 9.95 7.34 -4.37
N ARG A 75 10.07 6.24 -3.64
CA ARG A 75 11.17 5.27 -3.82
C ARG A 75 10.83 4.35 -4.98
N ARG A 76 11.84 4.01 -5.79
CA ARG A 76 11.73 3.08 -6.92
C ARG A 76 12.81 2.02 -6.82
N GLU A 77 12.47 0.79 -7.15
CA GLU A 77 13.41 -0.32 -7.21
C GLU A 77 13.13 -1.18 -8.45
N TYR A 78 14.13 -1.28 -9.32
CA TYR A 78 14.04 -2.10 -10.51
C TYR A 78 14.24 -3.58 -10.16
N ARG A 79 13.29 -4.43 -10.59
CA ARG A 79 13.26 -5.87 -10.34
C ARG A 79 13.39 -6.67 -11.65
N GLY A 80 14.07 -6.13 -12.65
CA GLY A 80 14.27 -6.77 -13.96
C GLY A 80 13.07 -6.63 -14.90
N LYS A 81 11.93 -7.24 -14.58
CA LYS A 81 10.74 -7.19 -15.46
C LYS A 81 9.70 -6.13 -15.07
N TRP A 82 9.86 -5.53 -13.89
CA TRP A 82 8.99 -4.49 -13.36
C TRP A 82 9.79 -3.60 -12.43
N THR A 83 9.22 -2.44 -12.14
CA THR A 83 9.70 -1.53 -11.08
C THR A 83 8.68 -1.55 -9.96
N GLN A 84 9.16 -1.66 -8.73
CA GLN A 84 8.35 -1.50 -7.54
C GLN A 84 8.47 -0.03 -7.07
N LEU A 85 7.34 0.55 -6.71
CA LEU A 85 7.22 1.92 -6.21
C LEU A 85 6.70 1.89 -4.78
N TRP A 86 7.17 2.84 -3.98
CA TRP A 86 6.68 3.10 -2.63
C TRP A 86 6.56 4.60 -2.42
N ARG A 87 5.47 5.04 -1.78
CA ARG A 87 5.31 6.43 -1.39
C ARG A 87 4.63 6.53 -0.02
N PRO A 88 5.32 7.07 1.00
CA PRO A 88 4.71 7.30 2.29
C PRO A 88 3.83 8.57 2.26
N LEU A 89 2.77 8.55 3.06
CA LEU A 89 2.00 9.72 3.46
C LEU A 89 2.14 9.84 4.99
N VAL A 90 2.77 10.92 5.42
CA VAL A 90 3.05 11.19 6.83
C VAL A 90 2.00 12.17 7.34
N LEU A 91 1.29 11.80 8.40
CA LEU A 91 0.45 12.69 9.17
C LEU A 91 1.22 12.97 10.45
N GLU A 92 1.80 14.16 10.56
CA GLU A 92 2.57 14.59 11.73
C GLU A 92 1.67 14.72 12.95
N GLU A 93 0.44 15.20 12.73
CA GLU A 93 -0.58 15.37 13.76
C GLU A 93 -1.93 14.85 13.28
N LEU A 94 -2.41 13.74 13.87
CA LEU A 94 -3.73 13.18 13.56
C LEU A 94 -4.86 14.05 14.14
N SER A 95 -5.50 14.85 13.29
CA SER A 95 -6.69 15.62 13.65
C SER A 95 -8.00 14.84 13.43
N PRO A 96 -9.12 15.27 14.06
CA PRO A 96 -10.44 14.68 13.80
C PRO A 96 -10.84 14.74 12.31
N THR A 97 -10.46 15.80 11.61
CA THR A 97 -10.68 15.94 10.16
C THR A 97 -9.89 14.88 9.40
N LEU A 98 -8.58 14.79 9.64
CA LEU A 98 -7.72 13.81 8.95
C LEU A 98 -8.12 12.36 9.26
N ARG A 99 -8.61 12.06 10.46
CA ARG A 99 -9.12 10.73 10.83
C ARG A 99 -10.31 10.30 9.96
N ASN A 100 -11.11 11.25 9.49
CA ASN A 100 -12.30 11.02 8.65
C ASN A 100 -12.06 11.30 7.17
N THR A 101 -10.88 11.78 6.79
CA THR A 101 -10.50 12.00 5.39
C THR A 101 -10.49 10.68 4.63
N ASN A 102 -11.06 10.69 3.43
CA ASN A 102 -10.92 9.60 2.48
C ASN A 102 -9.60 9.76 1.73
N PHE A 103 -8.58 9.05 2.18
CA PHE A 103 -7.29 9.02 1.52
C PHE A 103 -7.32 8.03 0.36
N SER A 104 -6.81 8.43 -0.78
CA SER A 104 -6.65 7.59 -1.95
C SER A 104 -5.18 7.54 -2.30
N CYS A 105 -4.58 6.34 -2.33
CA CYS A 105 -3.35 6.17 -3.08
C CYS A 105 -3.68 5.89 -4.54
N VAL A 106 -3.07 6.64 -5.45
CA VAL A 106 -3.30 6.55 -6.88
C VAL A 106 -2.00 6.15 -7.58
N PHE A 107 -2.09 5.13 -8.40
CA PHE A 107 -1.02 4.67 -9.29
C PHE A 107 -1.45 4.88 -10.74
N THR A 108 -0.55 5.42 -11.55
CA THR A 108 -0.76 5.55 -13.01
C THR A 108 0.51 5.16 -13.77
N ASP A 109 0.33 4.38 -14.83
CA ASP A 109 1.32 4.09 -15.87
C ASP A 109 0.65 4.11 -17.26
N PRO A 110 1.39 3.96 -18.38
CA PRO A 110 0.81 3.97 -19.72
C PRO A 110 -0.32 2.98 -19.99
N GLY A 111 -0.44 1.91 -19.19
CA GLY A 111 -1.48 0.90 -19.38
C GLY A 111 -2.73 1.13 -18.54
N GLN A 112 -2.61 1.82 -17.39
CA GLN A 112 -3.70 1.90 -16.43
C GLN A 112 -3.54 3.00 -15.37
N THR A 113 -4.69 3.41 -14.83
CA THR A 113 -4.80 4.16 -13.58
C THR A 113 -5.63 3.35 -12.59
N VAL A 114 -5.09 3.11 -11.39
CA VAL A 114 -5.76 2.38 -10.31
C VAL A 114 -5.62 3.16 -9.02
N GLN A 115 -6.66 3.14 -8.19
CA GLN A 115 -6.66 3.81 -6.88
C GLN A 115 -7.17 2.90 -5.77
N ARG A 116 -6.63 3.08 -4.56
CA ARG A 116 -7.06 2.39 -3.34
C ARG A 116 -7.39 3.41 -2.27
N HIS A 117 -8.61 3.31 -1.75
CA HIS A 117 -9.17 4.21 -0.74
C HIS A 117 -9.02 3.65 0.67
N LEU A 118 -8.84 4.52 1.65
CA LEU A 118 -8.94 4.22 3.07
C LEU A 118 -9.43 5.43 3.86
N VAL A 119 -10.14 5.15 4.94
CA VAL A 119 -10.53 6.14 5.95
C VAL A 119 -10.04 5.62 7.29
N LEU A 120 -9.17 6.36 7.98
CA LEU A 120 -8.52 5.92 9.21
C LEU A 120 -9.54 5.48 10.28
N ALA A 121 -10.63 6.22 10.44
CA ALA A 121 -11.72 5.88 11.36
C ALA A 121 -12.34 4.49 11.13
N GLN A 122 -12.23 3.92 9.92
CA GLN A 122 -12.81 2.63 9.57
C GLN A 122 -11.83 1.46 9.72
N LEU A 123 -10.52 1.73 9.88
CA LEU A 123 -9.48 0.69 9.87
C LEU A 123 -9.40 -0.04 11.20
N TRP A 124 -9.39 0.69 12.32
CA TRP A 124 -9.24 0.10 13.65
C TRP A 124 -10.54 -0.50 14.22
N VAL A 125 -11.69 -0.15 13.64
CA VAL A 125 -12.97 -0.81 13.94
C VAL A 125 -13.05 -2.20 13.30
N ARG A 126 -12.35 -2.43 12.18
CA ARG A 126 -12.40 -3.70 11.41
C ARG A 126 -11.33 -4.72 11.81
N ASN A 127 -10.31 -4.34 12.59
CA ASN A 127 -9.19 -5.22 12.95
C ASN A 127 -9.07 -5.54 14.45
N PRO A 128 -9.83 -6.53 14.97
CA PRO A 128 -9.41 -7.29 16.14
C PRO A 128 -8.75 -8.65 15.82
N ARG A 129 -8.78 -9.13 14.56
CA ARG A 129 -8.43 -10.53 14.23
C ARG A 129 -7.81 -10.72 12.84
N GLU A 130 -6.56 -10.30 12.68
CA GLU A 130 -5.69 -10.80 11.60
C GLU A 130 -4.37 -11.33 12.20
N GLY A 131 -4.49 -12.03 13.34
CA GLY A 131 -3.40 -12.66 14.10
C GLY A 131 -3.79 -14.01 14.71
N LEU A 132 -4.77 -14.71 14.13
CA LEU A 132 -5.11 -16.09 14.50
C LEU A 132 -5.76 -16.81 13.31
N ARG A 133 -4.95 -17.14 12.30
CA ARG A 133 -5.27 -18.17 11.31
C ARG A 133 -4.01 -18.97 11.02
N ASP A 134 -3.55 -19.68 12.04
CA ASP A 134 -2.85 -20.94 11.93
C ASP A 134 -3.39 -21.83 13.06
N ILE A 135 -4.40 -22.63 12.73
CA ILE A 135 -4.76 -23.88 13.43
C ILE A 135 -4.80 -24.94 12.35
#